data_AF-Q4DXH8-F1
#
_entry.id   AF-Q4DXH8-F1
#
_cell.length_a   1.000
_cell.length_b   1.000
_cell.length_c   1.000
_cell.angle_alpha   90.00
_cell.angle_beta   90.00
_cell.angle_gamma   90.00
#
_symmetry.space_group_name_H-M   'P 1'
#
loop_
_entity.id
_entity.type
_entity.pdbx_description
1 polymer ?
#
loop_
_entity_poly.entity_id
_entity_poly.type
_entity_poly.pdbx_seq_one_letter_code
_entity_poly.pdbx_strand_id
1 'polypeptide(L)'
;MRANILWNFVLPFFWRGGCCFRLSKGVYFTCKADKTTSKKKKTCEKGKKFGFLFFFFLILNLMESSVSSLMDHLNGVETRRRVVMMKRKEAETRLAFSTEEHQQLEQQTAQNEVRAVELKKELDHLLEEQRQLQLQLMAGMDTVRQSEVEEALLIEHARAQLEKATILVTTWREQTRDLDEVQRSWGEDDAAAPLQQSAAELDAELVRLCGEKKRIEQAIKEAMEAHALRAAGLGAGTAPQSDAAAAHALPAGDDVAAIQLKDQLELEQREFAEIQMHHARQMAALDREVADLKSRSMELAQWLADTVGSRDQVLLSTQLLQSCLNSGVCALCRPSS
;
A
#
# COMPACT_ATOMS: atom_id res chain seq x y z
N MET A 1 10.47 -15.77 26.15
CA MET A 1 10.57 -15.59 27.61
C MET A 1 9.20 -15.87 28.22
N ARG A 2 9.11 -16.84 29.13
CA ARG A 2 7.88 -17.21 29.85
C ARG A 2 7.82 -16.40 31.16
N ALA A 3 6.83 -15.52 31.29
CA ALA A 3 6.43 -14.90 32.57
C ALA A 3 4.91 -15.18 32.69
N ASN A 4 4.48 -16.16 33.49
CA ASN A 4 4.19 -16.05 34.92
C ASN A 4 3.50 -14.74 35.31
N ILE A 5 2.18 -14.67 35.07
CA ILE A 5 1.27 -13.84 35.85
C ILE A 5 0.26 -14.80 36.49
N LEU A 6 0.72 -15.40 37.60
CA LEU A 6 -0.10 -15.96 38.66
C LEU A 6 -0.59 -14.78 39.50
N TRP A 7 -1.84 -14.35 39.27
CA TRP A 7 -2.55 -13.54 40.26
C TRP A 7 -3.32 -14.48 41.18
N ASN A 8 -2.69 -14.73 42.32
CA ASN A 8 -3.37 -15.09 43.56
C ASN A 8 -4.32 -13.95 43.94
N PHE A 9 -5.63 -14.21 43.98
CA PHE A 9 -6.50 -13.51 44.92
C PHE A 9 -7.28 -14.51 45.74
N VAL A 10 -6.77 -14.66 46.96
CA VAL A 10 -7.36 -15.27 48.13
C VAL A 10 -8.63 -14.52 48.50
N LEU A 11 -9.74 -15.23 48.68
CA LEU A 11 -10.78 -14.85 49.66
C LEU A 11 -11.67 -16.07 49.98
N PRO A 12 -11.32 -16.83 51.03
CA PRO A 12 -12.24 -17.75 51.68
C PRO A 12 -13.16 -16.94 52.60
N PHE A 13 -14.38 -16.63 52.15
CA PHE A 13 -15.39 -16.01 53.01
C PHE A 13 -16.03 -17.07 53.91
N PHE A 14 -15.40 -17.22 55.06
CA PHE A 14 -15.90 -17.91 56.25
C PHE A 14 -17.11 -17.12 56.77
N TRP A 15 -18.34 -17.54 56.44
CA TRP A 15 -19.51 -17.14 57.23
C TRP A 15 -20.12 -18.35 57.93
N ARG A 16 -19.74 -18.44 59.21
CA ARG A 16 -20.45 -19.15 60.26
C ARG A 16 -21.92 -18.71 60.27
N GLY A 17 -22.81 -19.67 60.42
CA GLY A 17 -24.08 -19.48 61.11
C GLY A 17 -25.29 -19.67 60.21
N GLY A 18 -26.02 -20.75 60.47
CA GLY A 18 -27.39 -20.91 60.00
C GLY A 18 -27.58 -22.07 59.04
N CYS A 19 -27.40 -23.29 59.52
CA CYS A 19 -28.09 -24.45 58.96
C CYS A 19 -29.60 -24.22 59.06
N CYS A 20 -30.20 -23.58 58.07
CA CYS A 20 -31.64 -23.67 57.84
C CYS A 20 -31.87 -24.62 56.66
N PHE A 21 -31.77 -25.92 56.97
CA PHE A 21 -32.30 -26.97 56.13
C PHE A 21 -33.81 -26.76 56.02
N ARG A 22 -34.23 -26.17 54.91
CA ARG A 22 -35.63 -25.91 54.58
C ARG A 22 -36.24 -27.22 54.05
N LEU A 23 -36.48 -28.17 54.95
CA LEU A 23 -37.26 -29.36 54.62
C LEU A 23 -38.74 -28.99 54.58
N SER A 24 -39.26 -29.05 53.36
CA SER A 24 -40.67 -29.02 53.02
C SER A 24 -41.43 -30.07 53.86
N LYS A 25 -42.58 -29.68 54.41
CA LYS A 25 -43.54 -30.50 55.19
C LYS A 25 -43.08 -30.90 56.60
N GLY A 26 -43.49 -30.11 57.60
CA GLY A 26 -43.38 -30.52 58.99
C GLY A 26 -43.87 -29.44 59.95
N VAL A 27 -45.04 -29.69 60.52
CA VAL A 27 -45.76 -28.87 61.50
C VAL A 27 -44.84 -28.42 62.66
N TYR A 28 -44.82 -27.11 62.94
CA TYR A 28 -44.24 -26.59 64.17
C TYR A 28 -45.23 -26.84 65.32
N PHE A 29 -44.88 -27.77 66.22
CA PHE A 29 -45.47 -27.85 67.55
C PHE A 29 -44.78 -26.81 68.43
N THR A 30 -45.50 -25.77 68.87
CA THR A 30 -45.06 -24.95 69.99
C THR A 30 -45.83 -25.36 71.24
N CYS A 31 -45.18 -26.19 72.06
CA CYS A 31 -45.55 -26.39 73.46
C CYS A 31 -45.36 -25.06 74.21
N LYS A 32 -46.45 -24.41 74.59
CA LYS A 32 -46.40 -23.40 75.66
C LYS A 32 -46.87 -24.07 76.95
N ALA A 33 -45.86 -24.39 77.74
CA ALA A 33 -45.93 -24.94 79.08
C ALA A 33 -46.40 -23.90 80.11
N ASP A 34 -46.88 -24.46 81.22
CA ASP A 34 -46.87 -23.92 82.59
C ASP A 34 -47.72 -22.69 82.93
N LYS A 35 -48.69 -22.90 83.84
CA LYS A 35 -48.46 -22.64 85.28
C LYS A 35 -49.66 -23.05 86.14
N THR A 36 -49.33 -23.88 87.12
CA THR A 36 -49.98 -24.16 88.40
C THR A 36 -50.50 -22.92 89.15
N THR A 37 -51.64 -23.03 89.82
CA THR A 37 -51.77 -22.73 91.27
C THR A 37 -53.07 -23.28 91.85
N SER A 38 -52.91 -24.28 92.73
CA SER A 38 -53.83 -24.63 93.80
C SER A 38 -53.90 -23.47 94.83
N LYS A 39 -55.10 -23.07 95.28
CA LYS A 39 -55.31 -22.51 96.62
C LYS A 39 -56.79 -22.40 97.01
N LYS A 40 -57.12 -23.16 98.06
CA LYS A 40 -57.87 -22.80 99.29
C LYS A 40 -59.19 -22.00 99.15
N LYS A 41 -60.35 -22.58 99.51
CA LYS A 41 -60.86 -22.84 100.88
C LYS A 41 -61.27 -21.55 101.62
N LYS A 42 -62.59 -21.34 101.78
CA LYS A 42 -63.34 -20.71 102.91
C LYS A 42 -64.65 -20.09 102.39
N THR A 43 -65.81 -20.70 102.66
CA THR A 43 -66.72 -20.49 103.82
C THR A 43 -67.51 -19.19 103.80
N CYS A 44 -68.74 -19.28 104.34
CA CYS A 44 -69.75 -18.25 104.62
C CYS A 44 -70.68 -17.94 103.44
N GLU A 45 -71.87 -18.53 103.36
CA GLU A 45 -73.02 -18.40 104.26
C GLU A 45 -73.63 -16.98 104.20
N LYS A 46 -74.96 -16.94 103.99
CA LYS A 46 -75.91 -15.82 104.09
C LYS A 46 -76.28 -15.11 102.79
N GLY A 47 -77.58 -15.08 102.53
CA GLY A 47 -78.21 -13.96 101.84
C GLY A 47 -78.96 -14.27 100.54
N LYS A 48 -80.11 -14.96 100.64
CA LYS A 48 -81.11 -15.21 99.59
C LYS A 48 -81.78 -13.95 98.97
N LYS A 49 -81.10 -12.79 98.89
CA LYS A 49 -81.64 -11.57 98.24
C LYS A 49 -80.73 -10.98 97.16
N PHE A 50 -79.63 -11.66 96.82
CA PHE A 50 -78.66 -11.19 95.81
C PHE A 50 -78.85 -11.79 94.42
N GLY A 51 -79.99 -12.40 94.12
CA GLY A 51 -80.25 -12.98 92.78
C GLY A 51 -80.26 -11.94 91.66
N PHE A 52 -80.78 -10.73 91.91
CA PHE A 52 -80.99 -9.75 90.85
C PHE A 52 -79.76 -8.87 90.58
N LEU A 53 -79.05 -8.42 91.62
CA LEU A 53 -77.80 -7.65 91.49
C LEU A 53 -76.65 -8.52 90.98
N PHE A 54 -76.59 -9.80 91.36
CA PHE A 54 -75.59 -10.72 90.81
C PHE A 54 -75.85 -11.00 89.34
N PHE A 55 -77.11 -11.12 88.90
CA PHE A 55 -77.43 -11.24 87.48
C PHE A 55 -77.04 -9.98 86.69
N PHE A 56 -77.29 -8.78 87.25
CA PHE A 56 -76.86 -7.54 86.60
C PHE A 56 -75.33 -7.39 86.55
N PHE A 57 -74.60 -7.70 87.63
CA PHE A 57 -73.13 -7.64 87.66
C PHE A 57 -72.48 -8.73 86.80
N LEU A 58 -73.12 -9.90 86.70
CA LEU A 58 -72.72 -10.97 85.79
C LEU A 58 -72.98 -10.52 84.35
N ILE A 59 -74.13 -9.93 84.03
CA ILE A 59 -74.41 -9.38 82.69
C ILE A 59 -73.46 -8.24 82.36
N LEU A 60 -73.17 -7.32 83.29
CA LEU A 60 -72.22 -6.22 83.06
C LEU A 60 -70.79 -6.74 82.89
N ASN A 61 -70.33 -7.70 83.70
CA ASN A 61 -69.03 -8.35 83.47
C ASN A 61 -69.03 -9.19 82.19
N LEU A 62 -70.14 -9.82 81.81
CA LEU A 62 -70.26 -10.55 80.55
C LEU A 62 -70.23 -9.57 79.38
N MET A 63 -70.85 -8.40 79.52
CA MET A 63 -70.84 -7.32 78.53
C MET A 63 -69.47 -6.65 78.48
N GLU A 64 -68.82 -6.36 79.60
CA GLU A 64 -67.45 -5.82 79.64
C GLU A 64 -66.43 -6.85 79.12
N SER A 65 -66.56 -8.13 79.48
CA SER A 65 -65.75 -9.24 78.95
C SER A 65 -65.99 -9.46 77.46
N SER A 66 -67.24 -9.40 76.99
CA SER A 66 -67.55 -9.55 75.57
C SER A 66 -67.15 -8.32 74.76
N VAL A 67 -67.30 -7.10 75.30
CA VAL A 67 -66.85 -5.85 74.66
C VAL A 67 -65.33 -5.76 74.64
N SER A 68 -64.63 -6.13 75.72
CA SER A 68 -63.16 -6.21 75.73
C SER A 68 -62.65 -7.31 74.79
N SER A 69 -63.25 -8.50 74.81
CA SER A 69 -62.95 -9.55 73.83
C SER A 69 -63.24 -9.12 72.39
N LEU A 70 -64.31 -8.35 72.15
CA LEU A 70 -64.65 -7.82 70.83
C LEU A 70 -63.66 -6.73 70.39
N MET A 71 -63.29 -5.81 71.29
CA MET A 71 -62.25 -4.78 71.09
C MET A 71 -60.90 -5.42 70.79
N ASP A 72 -60.49 -6.43 71.56
CA ASP A 72 -59.25 -7.18 71.33
C ASP A 72 -59.30 -7.94 69.99
N HIS A 73 -60.47 -8.50 69.63
CA HIS A 73 -60.64 -9.13 68.33
C HIS A 73 -60.56 -8.11 67.18
N LEU A 74 -61.19 -6.94 67.31
CA LEU A 74 -61.15 -5.85 66.32
C LEU A 74 -59.72 -5.28 66.19
N ASN A 75 -59.03 -5.03 67.30
CA ASN A 75 -57.61 -4.64 67.31
C ASN A 75 -56.73 -5.75 66.70
N GLY A 76 -57.04 -7.01 66.96
CA GLY A 76 -56.40 -8.17 66.35
C GLY A 76 -56.63 -8.24 64.84
N VAL A 77 -57.84 -7.95 64.36
CA VAL A 77 -58.16 -7.87 62.93
C VAL A 77 -57.43 -6.69 62.28
N GLU A 78 -57.43 -5.51 62.91
CA GLU A 78 -56.80 -4.31 62.40
C GLU A 78 -55.26 -4.44 62.35
N THR A 79 -54.65 -5.01 63.39
CA THR A 79 -53.21 -5.34 63.37
C THR A 79 -52.88 -6.36 62.29
N ARG A 80 -53.67 -7.42 62.13
CA ARG A 80 -53.52 -8.37 61.01
C ARG A 80 -53.65 -7.67 59.65
N ARG A 81 -54.63 -6.78 59.48
CA ARG A 81 -54.84 -6.00 58.25
C ARG A 81 -53.62 -5.13 57.93
N ARG A 82 -53.07 -4.42 58.92
CA ARG A 82 -51.85 -3.60 58.76
C ARG A 82 -50.64 -4.45 58.36
N VAL A 83 -50.44 -5.60 59.00
CA VAL A 83 -49.34 -6.52 58.66
C VAL A 83 -49.48 -7.06 57.24
N VAL A 84 -50.69 -7.46 56.83
CA VAL A 84 -50.95 -7.92 55.45
C VAL A 84 -50.69 -6.80 54.44
N MET A 85 -51.16 -5.58 54.71
CA MET A 85 -50.90 -4.42 53.85
C MET A 85 -49.41 -4.08 53.76
N MET A 86 -48.68 -4.12 54.88
CA MET A 86 -47.23 -3.92 54.88
C MET A 86 -46.51 -4.99 54.07
N LYS A 87 -46.83 -6.28 54.29
CA LYS A 87 -46.24 -7.39 53.51
C LYS A 87 -46.56 -7.29 52.02
N ARG A 88 -47.77 -6.84 51.68
CA ARG A 88 -48.15 -6.58 50.29
C ARG A 88 -47.31 -5.45 49.71
N LYS A 89 -47.18 -4.31 50.41
CA LYS A 89 -46.31 -3.21 49.98
C LYS A 89 -44.85 -3.63 49.84
N GLU A 90 -44.33 -4.43 50.76
CA GLU A 90 -42.97 -4.97 50.69
C GLU A 90 -42.81 -5.93 49.50
N ALA A 91 -43.81 -6.75 49.20
CA ALA A 91 -43.81 -7.59 48.00
C ALA A 91 -43.88 -6.74 46.72
N GLU A 92 -44.71 -5.70 46.70
CA GLU A 92 -44.83 -4.74 45.59
C GLU A 92 -43.50 -3.98 45.35
N THR A 93 -42.82 -3.49 46.40
CA THR A 93 -41.52 -2.83 46.25
C THR A 93 -40.41 -3.79 45.82
N ARG A 94 -40.40 -5.03 46.33
CA ARG A 94 -39.46 -6.07 45.89
C ARG A 94 -39.67 -6.45 44.42
N LEU A 95 -40.93 -6.59 43.99
CA LEU A 95 -41.25 -6.85 42.59
C LEU A 95 -40.84 -5.66 41.71
N ALA A 96 -41.15 -4.42 42.11
CA ALA A 96 -40.74 -3.23 41.38
C ALA A 96 -39.21 -3.14 41.21
N PHE A 97 -38.45 -3.39 42.28
CA PHE A 97 -36.99 -3.41 42.24
C PHE A 97 -36.47 -4.51 41.29
N SER A 98 -37.01 -5.73 41.39
CA SER A 98 -36.61 -6.84 40.51
C SER A 98 -36.95 -6.57 39.04
N THR A 99 -38.05 -5.89 38.75
CA THR A 99 -38.41 -5.52 37.37
C THR A 99 -37.51 -4.42 36.82
N GLU A 100 -37.12 -3.44 37.63
CA GLU A 100 -36.20 -2.37 37.23
C GLU A 100 -34.79 -2.92 36.98
N GLU A 101 -34.29 -3.78 37.88
CA GLU A 101 -33.00 -4.47 37.70
C GLU A 101 -32.99 -5.30 36.41
N HIS A 102 -34.09 -6.02 36.13
CA HIS A 102 -34.22 -6.80 34.90
C HIS A 102 -34.19 -5.91 33.65
N GLN A 103 -34.91 -4.78 33.65
CA GLN A 103 -34.90 -3.82 32.54
C GLN A 103 -33.51 -3.20 32.32
N GLN A 104 -32.79 -2.88 33.40
CA GLN A 104 -31.43 -2.37 33.31
C GLN A 104 -30.47 -3.41 32.70
N LEU A 105 -30.58 -4.68 33.11
CA LEU A 105 -29.81 -5.77 32.53
C LEU A 105 -30.13 -5.97 31.05
N GLU A 106 -31.40 -5.96 30.67
CA GLU A 106 -31.82 -6.06 29.27
C GLU A 106 -31.25 -4.90 28.42
N GLN A 107 -31.33 -3.67 28.92
CA GLN A 107 -30.77 -2.51 28.25
C GLN A 107 -29.25 -2.62 28.10
N GLN A 108 -28.55 -3.09 29.14
CA GLN A 108 -27.11 -3.32 29.09
C GLN A 108 -26.75 -4.43 28.11
N THR A 109 -27.53 -5.53 28.05
CA THR A 109 -27.31 -6.59 27.07
C THR A 109 -27.49 -6.09 25.65
N ALA A 110 -28.53 -5.30 25.37
CA ALA A 110 -28.75 -4.71 24.05
C ALA A 110 -27.60 -3.76 23.65
N GLN A 111 -27.09 -2.94 24.57
CA GLN A 111 -25.93 -2.08 24.31
C GLN A 111 -24.65 -2.89 24.06
N ASN A 112 -24.43 -3.95 24.82
CA ASN A 112 -23.28 -4.84 24.62
C ASN A 112 -23.36 -5.58 23.28
N GLU A 113 -24.56 -5.98 22.84
CA GLU A 113 -24.77 -6.59 21.53
C GLU A 113 -24.44 -5.62 20.39
N VAL A 114 -24.88 -4.36 20.48
CA VAL A 114 -24.52 -3.32 19.49
C VAL A 114 -23.01 -3.12 19.43
N ARG A 115 -22.35 -2.96 20.58
CA ARG A 115 -20.88 -2.82 20.65
C ARG A 115 -20.15 -4.05 20.10
N ALA A 116 -20.67 -5.24 20.35
CA ALA A 116 -20.08 -6.47 19.82
C ALA A 116 -20.17 -6.55 18.28
N VAL A 117 -21.25 -6.03 17.69
CA VAL A 117 -21.39 -5.93 16.23
C VAL A 117 -20.43 -4.87 15.66
N GLU A 118 -20.27 -3.73 16.32
CA GLU A 118 -19.32 -2.68 15.92
C GLU A 118 -17.88 -3.19 15.94
N LEU A 119 -17.45 -3.82 17.06
CA LEU A 119 -16.12 -4.39 17.18
C LEU A 119 -15.84 -5.49 16.15
N LYS A 120 -16.86 -6.28 15.76
CA LYS A 120 -16.73 -7.24 14.66
C LYS A 120 -16.48 -6.57 13.33
N LYS A 121 -17.19 -5.49 13.01
CA LYS A 121 -16.96 -4.71 11.77
C LYS A 121 -15.56 -4.11 11.74
N GLU A 122 -15.08 -3.57 12.86
CA GLU A 122 -13.72 -3.04 12.97
C GLU A 122 -12.67 -4.14 12.77
N LEU A 123 -12.87 -5.32 13.37
CA LEU A 123 -11.98 -6.46 13.19
C LEU A 123 -11.94 -6.93 11.73
N ASP A 124 -13.10 -7.06 11.08
CA ASP A 124 -13.19 -7.45 9.67
C ASP A 124 -12.48 -6.43 8.76
N HIS A 125 -12.62 -5.13 9.06
CA HIS A 125 -11.91 -4.07 8.35
C HIS A 125 -10.40 -4.18 8.51
N LEU A 126 -9.90 -4.35 9.74
CA LEU A 126 -8.46 -4.50 10.01
C LEU A 126 -7.86 -5.76 9.37
N LEU A 127 -8.63 -6.85 9.29
CA LEU A 127 -8.21 -8.08 8.60
C LEU A 127 -8.08 -7.85 7.09
N GLU A 128 -9.00 -7.10 6.48
CA GLU A 128 -8.90 -6.74 5.07
C GLU A 128 -7.72 -5.78 4.81
N GLU A 129 -7.47 -4.80 5.68
CA GLU A 129 -6.28 -3.95 5.59
C GLU A 129 -4.98 -4.76 5.69
N GLN A 130 -4.90 -5.71 6.64
CA GLN A 130 -3.75 -6.60 6.76
C GLN A 130 -3.54 -7.42 5.48
N ARG A 131 -4.62 -7.93 4.89
CA ARG A 131 -4.57 -8.66 3.62
C ARG A 131 -4.05 -7.79 2.48
N GLN A 132 -4.53 -6.54 2.38
CA GLN A 132 -4.07 -5.60 1.35
C GLN A 132 -2.59 -5.26 1.51
N LEU A 133 -2.13 -5.01 2.74
CA LEU A 133 -0.71 -4.78 3.03
C LEU A 133 0.15 -5.99 2.67
N GLN A 134 -0.33 -7.21 2.93
CA GLN A 134 0.39 -8.43 2.56
C GLN A 134 0.49 -8.59 1.04
N LEU A 135 -0.57 -8.27 0.29
CA LEU A 135 -0.55 -8.27 -1.17
C LEU A 135 0.40 -7.22 -1.73
N GLN A 136 0.41 -6.01 -1.16
CA GLN A 136 1.35 -4.95 -1.53
C GLN A 136 2.80 -5.34 -1.25
N LEU A 137 3.06 -5.99 -0.10
CA LEU A 137 4.39 -6.49 0.23
C LEU A 137 4.86 -7.55 -0.77
N MET A 138 4.00 -8.50 -1.11
CA MET A 138 4.30 -9.51 -2.13
C MET A 138 4.58 -8.88 -3.49
N ALA A 139 3.73 -7.95 -3.94
CA ALA A 139 3.94 -7.23 -5.20
C ALA A 139 5.26 -6.46 -5.21
N GLY A 140 5.61 -5.79 -4.10
CA GLY A 140 6.88 -5.09 -3.93
C GLY A 140 8.10 -6.04 -3.93
N MET A 141 7.97 -7.24 -3.37
CA MET A 141 9.03 -8.24 -3.43
C MET A 141 9.22 -8.80 -4.85
N ASP A 142 8.13 -9.03 -5.58
CA ASP A 142 8.19 -9.51 -6.96
C ASP A 142 8.82 -8.48 -7.90
N THR A 143 8.54 -7.18 -7.73
CA THR A 143 9.18 -6.12 -8.52
C THR A 143 10.67 -6.02 -8.24
N VAL A 144 11.10 -6.12 -6.97
CA VAL A 144 12.52 -6.17 -6.61
C VAL A 144 13.21 -7.37 -7.27
N ARG A 145 12.63 -8.57 -7.16
CA ARG A 145 13.18 -9.77 -7.79
C ARG A 145 13.29 -9.60 -9.31
N GLN A 146 12.30 -9.01 -9.96
CA GLN A 146 12.35 -8.74 -11.39
C GLN A 146 13.48 -7.75 -11.74
N SER A 147 13.63 -6.68 -10.97
CA SER A 147 14.69 -5.70 -11.18
C SER A 147 16.09 -6.30 -11.02
N GLU A 148 16.29 -7.23 -10.07
CA GLU A 148 17.57 -7.94 -9.89
C GLU A 148 17.92 -8.80 -11.11
N VAL A 149 16.92 -9.45 -11.72
CA VAL A 149 17.11 -10.24 -12.94
C VAL A 149 17.44 -9.34 -14.13
N GLU A 150 16.71 -8.22 -14.28
CA GLU A 150 16.95 -7.25 -15.35
C GLU A 150 18.35 -6.61 -15.24
N GLU A 151 18.78 -6.25 -14.03
CA GLU A 151 20.11 -5.72 -13.76
C GLU A 151 21.20 -6.72 -14.16
N ALA A 152 21.05 -8.00 -13.80
CA ALA A 152 22.01 -9.04 -14.19
C ALA A 152 22.11 -9.18 -15.72
N LEU A 153 20.99 -9.14 -16.44
CA LEU A 153 20.96 -9.20 -17.91
C LEU A 153 21.63 -7.97 -18.55
N LEU A 154 21.40 -6.77 -18.00
CA LEU A 154 22.03 -5.54 -18.48
C LEU A 154 23.54 -5.54 -18.26
N ILE A 155 24.00 -6.04 -17.12
CA ILE A 155 25.44 -6.19 -16.82
C ILE A 155 26.09 -7.16 -17.82
N GLU A 156 25.48 -8.32 -18.07
CA GLU A 156 25.99 -9.28 -19.05
C GLU A 156 26.00 -8.71 -20.48
N HIS A 157 24.97 -7.96 -20.85
CA HIS A 157 24.94 -7.26 -22.13
C HIS A 157 26.09 -6.24 -22.24
N ALA A 158 26.28 -5.42 -21.21
CA ALA A 158 27.36 -4.43 -21.17
C ALA A 158 28.74 -5.09 -21.26
N ARG A 159 28.94 -6.23 -20.58
CA ARG A 159 30.17 -7.04 -20.67
C ARG A 159 30.40 -7.55 -22.10
N ALA A 160 29.38 -8.09 -22.75
CA ALA A 160 29.48 -8.56 -24.12
C ALA A 160 29.80 -7.42 -25.11
N GLN A 161 29.24 -6.23 -24.91
CA GLN A 161 29.57 -5.05 -25.74
C GLN A 161 31.00 -4.57 -25.49
N LEU A 162 31.45 -4.57 -24.23
CA LEU A 162 32.82 -4.23 -23.88
C LEU A 162 33.83 -5.19 -24.51
N GLU A 163 33.54 -6.49 -24.51
CA GLU A 163 34.36 -7.51 -25.16
C GLU A 163 34.46 -7.28 -26.67
N LYS A 164 33.32 -7.04 -27.35
CA LYS A 164 33.29 -6.68 -28.78
C LYS A 164 34.12 -5.44 -29.08
N ALA A 165 33.94 -4.37 -28.29
CA ALA A 165 34.70 -3.14 -28.45
C ALA A 165 36.20 -3.36 -28.23
N THR A 166 36.57 -4.21 -27.27
CA THR A 166 37.97 -4.57 -26.99
C THR A 166 38.59 -5.28 -28.20
N ILE A 167 37.88 -6.25 -28.79
CA ILE A 167 38.34 -6.96 -30.00
C ILE A 167 38.54 -5.99 -31.17
N LEU A 168 37.58 -5.08 -31.40
CA LEU A 168 37.69 -4.07 -32.46
C LEU A 168 38.90 -3.16 -32.25
N VAL A 169 39.13 -2.71 -31.02
CA VAL A 169 40.31 -1.89 -30.69
C VAL A 169 41.61 -2.66 -30.93
N THR A 170 41.67 -3.95 -30.60
CA THR A 170 42.86 -4.77 -30.89
C THR A 170 43.08 -4.92 -32.38
N THR A 171 42.03 -5.19 -33.17
CA THR A 171 42.13 -5.28 -34.63
C THR A 171 42.59 -3.96 -35.25
N TRP A 172 42.05 -2.83 -34.83
CA TRP A 172 42.50 -1.53 -35.32
C TRP A 172 43.96 -1.24 -34.96
N ARG A 173 44.40 -1.60 -33.74
CA ARG A 173 45.81 -1.46 -33.36
C ARG A 173 46.75 -2.36 -34.16
N GLU A 174 46.29 -3.52 -34.60
CA GLU A 174 47.05 -4.38 -35.53
C GLU A 174 47.12 -3.74 -36.91
N GLN A 175 45.99 -3.33 -37.46
CA GLN A 175 45.93 -2.65 -38.77
C GLN A 175 46.75 -1.36 -38.82
N THR A 176 46.73 -0.55 -37.77
CA THR A 176 47.57 0.65 -37.69
C THR A 176 49.06 0.29 -37.69
N ARG A 177 49.47 -0.77 -36.98
CA ARG A 177 50.86 -1.23 -37.00
C ARG A 177 51.28 -1.73 -38.38
N ASP A 178 50.41 -2.47 -39.06
CA ASP A 178 50.65 -2.96 -40.42
C ASP A 178 50.80 -1.77 -41.40
N LEU A 179 49.94 -0.75 -41.28
CA LEU A 179 50.05 0.48 -42.07
C LEU A 179 51.36 1.24 -41.78
N ASP A 180 51.75 1.35 -40.52
CA ASP A 180 53.03 1.97 -40.13
C ASP A 180 54.24 1.19 -40.69
N GLU A 181 54.13 -0.15 -40.79
CA GLU A 181 55.17 -1.00 -41.38
C GLU A 181 55.25 -0.83 -42.90
N VAL A 182 54.11 -0.82 -43.60
CA VAL A 182 54.06 -0.52 -45.02
C VAL A 182 54.61 0.89 -45.29
N GLN A 183 54.23 1.89 -44.50
CA GLN A 183 54.72 3.26 -44.63
C GLN A 183 56.24 3.33 -44.43
N ARG A 184 56.81 2.61 -43.44
CA ARG A 184 58.25 2.51 -43.25
C ARG A 184 58.94 1.83 -44.43
N SER A 185 58.43 0.69 -44.89
CA SER A 185 59.02 -0.03 -46.03
C SER A 185 59.03 0.80 -47.31
N TRP A 186 57.98 1.60 -47.53
CA TRP A 186 57.91 2.51 -48.66
C TRP A 186 58.83 3.72 -48.49
N GLY A 187 58.96 4.24 -47.27
CA GLY A 187 59.92 5.29 -46.92
C GLY A 187 61.38 4.91 -47.12
N GLU A 188 61.71 3.61 -46.99
CA GLU A 188 63.05 3.05 -47.15
C GLU A 188 63.34 2.56 -48.58
N ASP A 189 62.34 2.49 -49.47
CA ASP A 189 62.51 2.01 -50.84
C ASP A 189 63.10 3.09 -51.76
N ASP A 190 64.34 2.88 -52.21
CA ASP A 190 65.05 3.76 -53.15
C ASP A 190 64.25 3.99 -54.46
N ALA A 191 63.44 3.02 -54.89
CA ALA A 191 62.62 3.17 -56.09
C ALA A 191 61.45 4.15 -55.88
N ALA A 192 60.98 4.30 -54.64
CA ALA A 192 59.91 5.22 -54.28
C ALA A 192 60.39 6.66 -54.05
N ALA A 193 61.70 6.88 -53.83
CA ALA A 193 62.25 8.19 -53.49
C ALA A 193 61.90 9.32 -54.49
N PRO A 194 61.94 9.12 -55.83
CA PRO A 194 61.53 10.16 -56.78
C PRO A 194 60.04 10.51 -56.69
N LEU A 195 59.18 9.52 -56.40
CA LEU A 195 57.76 9.74 -56.21
C LEU A 195 57.49 10.48 -54.90
N GLN A 196 58.22 10.16 -53.83
CA GLN A 196 58.14 10.87 -52.55
C GLN A 196 58.60 12.32 -52.67
N GLN A 197 59.69 12.56 -53.41
CA GLN A 197 60.15 13.91 -53.70
C GLN A 197 59.10 14.69 -54.50
N SER A 198 58.53 14.09 -55.54
CA SER A 198 57.48 14.72 -56.34
C SER A 198 56.21 15.00 -55.50
N ALA A 199 55.84 14.07 -54.60
CA ALA A 199 54.73 14.27 -53.68
C ALA A 199 55.00 15.42 -52.70
N ALA A 200 56.21 15.51 -52.14
CA ALA A 200 56.59 16.61 -51.25
C ALA A 200 56.62 17.97 -51.97
N GLU A 201 57.08 17.99 -53.24
CA GLU A 201 57.03 19.18 -54.09
C GLU A 201 55.57 19.60 -54.37
N LEU A 202 54.69 18.65 -54.68
CA LEU A 202 53.26 18.90 -54.87
C LEU A 202 52.57 19.35 -53.58
N ASP A 203 52.90 18.78 -52.43
CA ASP A 203 52.38 19.21 -51.13
C ASP A 203 52.82 20.64 -50.79
N ALA A 204 54.10 20.96 -51.02
CA ALA A 204 54.62 22.32 -50.86
C ALA A 204 53.89 23.31 -51.79
N GLU A 205 53.64 22.90 -53.04
CA GLU A 205 52.89 23.69 -54.01
C GLU A 205 51.41 23.84 -53.61
N LEU A 206 50.76 22.79 -53.10
CA LEU A 206 49.40 22.85 -52.58
C LEU A 206 49.30 23.79 -51.38
N VAL A 207 50.23 23.72 -50.42
CA VAL A 207 50.29 24.65 -49.29
C VAL A 207 50.49 26.08 -49.77
N ARG A 208 51.37 26.31 -50.77
CA ARG A 208 51.59 27.62 -51.40
C ARG A 208 50.32 28.15 -52.05
N LEU A 209 49.64 27.33 -52.85
CA LEU A 209 48.39 27.67 -53.54
C LEU A 209 47.24 27.90 -52.56
N CYS A 210 47.13 27.12 -51.48
CA CYS A 210 46.17 27.37 -50.42
C CYS A 210 46.42 28.71 -49.72
N GLY A 211 47.69 29.06 -49.47
CA GLY A 211 48.07 30.37 -48.94
C GLY A 211 47.73 31.51 -49.90
N GLU A 212 47.99 31.33 -51.19
CA GLU A 212 47.64 32.29 -52.24
C GLU A 212 46.12 32.47 -52.40
N LYS A 213 45.37 31.37 -52.43
CA LYS A 213 43.90 31.40 -52.43
C LYS A 213 43.37 32.21 -51.25
N LYS A 214 43.83 31.92 -50.02
CA LYS A 214 43.42 32.68 -48.83
C LYS A 214 43.77 34.18 -48.94
N ARG A 215 44.95 34.50 -49.49
CA ARG A 215 45.39 35.89 -49.73
C ARG A 215 44.48 36.62 -50.72
N ILE A 216 44.12 35.96 -51.82
CA ILE A 216 43.23 36.49 -52.85
C ILE A 216 41.81 36.63 -52.30
N GLU A 217 41.29 35.64 -51.59
CA GLU A 217 39.97 35.69 -50.92
C GLU A 217 39.90 36.88 -49.96
N GLN A 218 40.96 37.10 -49.17
CA GLN A 218 41.06 38.23 -48.26
C GLN A 218 41.11 39.57 -49.03
N ALA A 219 41.90 39.67 -50.09
CA ALA A 219 41.97 40.89 -50.92
C ALA A 219 40.65 41.19 -51.65
N ILE A 220 39.93 40.17 -52.12
CA ILE A 220 38.59 40.31 -52.70
C ILE A 220 37.63 40.83 -51.65
N LYS A 221 37.66 40.26 -50.44
CA LYS A 221 36.82 40.72 -49.32
C LYS A 221 37.09 42.18 -48.97
N GLU A 222 38.35 42.58 -48.87
CA GLU A 222 38.77 43.97 -48.61
C GLU A 222 38.35 44.92 -49.76
N ALA A 223 38.49 44.50 -51.02
CA ALA A 223 38.05 45.28 -52.18
C ALA A 223 36.52 45.43 -52.22
N MET A 224 35.77 44.38 -51.85
CA MET A 224 34.31 44.42 -51.72
C MET A 224 33.89 45.37 -50.58
N GLU A 225 34.57 45.33 -49.45
CA GLU A 225 34.33 46.26 -48.32
C GLU A 225 34.65 47.71 -48.74
N ALA A 226 35.77 47.96 -49.43
CA ALA A 226 36.11 49.28 -49.96
C ALA A 226 35.14 49.78 -51.04
N HIS A 227 34.63 48.88 -51.89
CA HIS A 227 33.59 49.18 -52.86
C HIS A 227 32.26 49.51 -52.16
N ALA A 228 31.87 48.73 -51.16
CA ALA A 228 30.68 49.00 -50.36
C ALA A 228 30.78 50.36 -49.64
N LEU A 229 31.96 50.73 -49.11
CA LEU A 229 32.20 52.05 -48.51
C LEU A 229 32.12 53.20 -49.53
N ARG A 230 32.66 53.02 -50.75
CA ARG A 230 32.51 53.98 -51.85
C ARG A 230 31.06 54.12 -52.30
N ALA A 231 30.34 53.00 -52.46
CA ALA A 231 28.93 52.98 -52.83
C ALA A 231 28.02 53.58 -51.75
N ALA A 232 28.38 53.42 -50.48
CA ALA A 232 27.72 54.06 -49.34
C ALA A 232 28.04 55.56 -49.21
N GLY A 233 28.81 56.15 -50.14
CA GLY A 233 29.14 57.57 -50.15
C GLY A 233 30.12 58.01 -49.05
N LEU A 234 30.72 57.06 -48.32
CA LEU A 234 31.73 57.31 -47.29
C LEU A 234 33.16 57.36 -47.85
N GLY A 235 33.33 57.04 -49.13
CA GLY A 235 34.57 57.27 -49.89
C GLY A 235 34.66 58.72 -50.36
N ALA A 236 35.35 59.55 -49.57
CA ALA A 236 35.62 60.95 -49.84
C ALA A 236 36.34 61.17 -51.18
N GLY A 237 35.87 62.17 -51.94
CA GLY A 237 36.35 62.48 -53.28
C GLY A 237 37.85 62.74 -53.37
N THR A 238 38.48 62.12 -54.36
CA THR A 238 39.66 62.66 -55.04
C THR A 238 39.62 62.19 -56.50
N ALA A 239 39.37 63.17 -57.38
CA ALA A 239 39.77 63.28 -58.79
C ALA A 239 39.43 62.15 -59.81
N PRO A 240 38.60 62.45 -60.82
CA PRO A 240 38.56 61.72 -62.09
C PRO A 240 39.57 62.33 -63.07
N GLN A 241 40.55 61.56 -63.56
CA GLN A 241 41.28 61.87 -64.79
C GLN A 241 42.10 60.67 -65.31
N SER A 242 42.18 60.62 -66.65
CA SER A 242 42.99 59.78 -67.56
C SER A 242 42.51 58.36 -67.89
N ASP A 243 41.87 58.30 -69.07
CA ASP A 243 42.29 57.52 -70.23
C ASP A 243 42.18 55.98 -70.21
N ALA A 244 41.05 55.53 -70.76
CA ALA A 244 40.97 54.62 -71.89
C ALA A 244 42.29 54.00 -72.39
N ALA A 245 42.69 52.85 -71.84
CA ALA A 245 43.61 51.93 -72.52
C ALA A 245 43.62 50.51 -71.94
N ALA A 246 42.47 49.94 -71.57
CA ALA A 246 42.40 48.49 -71.35
C ALA A 246 40.96 47.99 -71.42
N ALA A 247 40.37 48.07 -72.61
CA ALA A 247 39.47 47.01 -73.05
C ALA A 247 40.32 45.74 -73.26
N HIS A 248 40.84 45.17 -72.16
CA HIS A 248 41.31 43.80 -72.15
C HIS A 248 40.12 42.96 -71.76
N ALA A 249 39.46 42.47 -72.80
CA ALA A 249 38.60 41.30 -72.84
C ALA A 249 38.59 40.56 -71.50
N LEU A 250 37.54 40.78 -70.70
CA LEU A 250 37.19 39.88 -69.62
C LEU A 250 37.11 38.47 -70.25
N PRO A 251 37.99 37.55 -69.85
CA PRO A 251 38.05 36.25 -70.46
C PRO A 251 36.73 35.55 -70.15
N ALA A 252 36.08 35.04 -71.18
CA ALA A 252 34.91 34.16 -71.08
C ALA A 252 35.14 32.89 -70.22
N GLY A 253 36.29 32.76 -69.55
CA GLY A 253 36.63 31.67 -68.63
C GLY A 253 35.95 31.79 -67.26
N ASP A 254 35.61 32.99 -66.78
CA ASP A 254 34.94 33.14 -65.48
C ASP A 254 33.52 32.55 -65.51
N ASP A 255 32.80 32.69 -66.64
CA ASP A 255 31.49 32.08 -66.83
C ASP A 255 31.60 30.54 -66.88
N VAL A 256 32.65 29.99 -67.48
CA VAL A 256 32.86 28.53 -67.53
C VAL A 256 33.13 27.96 -66.14
N ALA A 257 33.97 28.62 -65.34
CA ALA A 257 34.25 28.19 -63.97
C ALA A 257 33.00 28.29 -63.07
N ALA A 258 32.21 29.35 -63.22
CA ALA A 258 30.95 29.52 -62.49
C ALA A 258 29.91 28.45 -62.87
N ILE A 259 29.81 28.09 -64.16
CA ILE A 259 28.95 27.00 -64.64
C ILE A 259 29.42 25.66 -64.07
N GLN A 260 30.73 25.37 -64.11
CA GLN A 260 31.29 24.13 -63.54
C GLN A 260 31.05 24.00 -62.04
N LEU A 261 31.24 25.08 -61.27
CA LEU A 261 30.97 25.09 -59.83
C LEU A 261 29.49 24.85 -59.53
N LYS A 262 28.59 25.46 -60.33
CA LYS A 262 27.15 25.27 -60.19
C LYS A 262 26.75 23.82 -60.48
N ASP A 263 27.27 23.24 -61.55
CA ASP A 263 27.03 21.83 -61.89
C ASP A 263 27.53 20.88 -60.80
N GLN A 264 28.71 21.17 -60.22
CA GLN A 264 29.25 20.40 -59.09
C GLN A 264 28.39 20.53 -57.83
N LEU A 265 27.93 21.73 -57.49
CA LEU A 265 27.03 21.95 -56.35
C LEU A 265 25.71 21.19 -56.54
N GLU A 266 25.15 21.20 -57.76
CA GLU A 266 23.93 20.45 -58.06
C GLU A 266 24.14 18.93 -57.98
N LEU A 267 25.31 18.43 -58.38
CA LEU A 267 25.67 17.02 -58.23
C LEU A 267 25.74 16.61 -56.75
N GLU A 268 26.49 17.36 -55.94
CA GLU A 268 26.62 17.13 -54.49
C GLU A 268 25.27 17.21 -53.76
N GLN A 269 24.40 18.14 -54.17
CA GLN A 269 23.05 18.23 -53.62
C GLN A 269 22.20 16.99 -53.92
N ARG A 270 22.34 16.39 -55.12
CA ARG A 270 21.66 15.14 -55.47
C ARG A 270 22.22 13.96 -54.67
N GLU A 271 23.54 13.85 -54.55
CA GLU A 271 24.19 12.80 -53.75
C GLU A 271 23.79 12.89 -52.27
N PHE A 272 23.78 14.09 -51.71
CA PHE A 272 23.31 14.31 -50.34
C PHE A 272 21.84 13.92 -50.16
N ALA A 273 20.97 14.25 -51.13
CA ALA A 273 19.56 13.84 -51.08
C ALA A 273 19.39 12.31 -51.17
N GLU A 274 20.21 11.62 -51.97
CA GLU A 274 20.24 10.16 -52.04
C GLU A 274 20.69 9.53 -50.73
N ILE A 275 21.75 10.06 -50.10
CA ILE A 275 22.23 9.62 -48.78
C ILE A 275 21.14 9.83 -47.73
N GLN A 276 20.46 10.99 -47.73
CA GLN A 276 19.35 11.25 -46.82
C GLN A 276 18.20 10.25 -47.02
N MET A 277 17.84 9.91 -48.26
CA MET A 277 16.83 8.90 -48.54
C MET A 277 17.27 7.50 -48.08
N HIS A 278 18.54 7.14 -48.26
CA HIS A 278 19.08 5.87 -47.79
C HIS A 278 19.04 5.79 -46.26
N HIS A 279 19.49 6.83 -45.58
CA HIS A 279 19.43 6.94 -44.12
C HIS A 279 17.99 6.87 -43.60
N ALA A 280 17.04 7.56 -44.24
CA ALA A 280 15.62 7.47 -43.88
C ALA A 280 15.05 6.05 -44.03
N ARG A 281 15.44 5.30 -45.08
CA ARG A 281 15.05 3.90 -45.25
C ARG A 281 15.66 3.00 -44.18
N GLN A 282 16.91 3.23 -43.81
CA GLN A 282 17.58 2.50 -42.73
C GLN A 282 16.90 2.73 -41.38
N MET A 283 16.59 4.00 -41.06
CA MET A 283 15.85 4.33 -39.85
C MET A 283 14.47 3.66 -39.82
N ALA A 284 13.73 3.69 -40.93
CA ALA A 284 12.43 3.01 -41.02
C ALA A 284 12.54 1.47 -40.90
N ALA A 285 13.65 0.86 -41.31
CA ALA A 285 13.90 -0.56 -41.11
C ALA A 285 14.18 -0.86 -39.63
N LEU A 286 15.05 -0.06 -38.98
CA LEU A 286 15.35 -0.18 -37.56
C LEU A 286 14.10 0.02 -36.68
N ASP A 287 13.24 0.98 -37.02
CA ASP A 287 11.99 1.20 -36.28
C ASP A 287 11.06 -0.03 -36.32
N ARG A 288 11.02 -0.75 -37.44
CA ARG A 288 10.24 -2.00 -37.56
C ARG A 288 10.86 -3.12 -36.73
N GLU A 289 12.18 -3.25 -36.73
CA GLU A 289 12.87 -4.24 -35.92
C GLU A 289 12.67 -3.98 -34.42
N VAL A 290 12.75 -2.72 -33.99
CA VAL A 290 12.45 -2.32 -32.61
C VAL A 290 10.99 -2.64 -32.25
N ALA A 291 10.04 -2.37 -33.14
CA ALA A 291 8.64 -2.72 -32.92
C ALA A 291 8.41 -4.25 -32.80
N ASP A 292 9.06 -5.05 -33.64
CA ASP A 292 9.02 -6.52 -33.59
C ASP A 292 9.63 -7.05 -32.27
N LEU A 293 10.81 -6.57 -31.90
CA LEU A 293 11.47 -6.94 -30.65
C LEU A 293 10.61 -6.57 -29.44
N LYS A 294 9.93 -5.42 -29.47
CA LYS A 294 9.00 -5.02 -28.41
C LYS A 294 7.79 -5.95 -28.34
N SER A 295 7.21 -6.35 -29.47
CA SER A 295 6.12 -7.33 -29.52
C SER A 295 6.55 -8.66 -28.88
N ARG A 296 7.69 -9.18 -29.32
CA ARG A 296 8.26 -10.45 -28.81
C ARG A 296 8.60 -10.38 -27.33
N SER A 297 9.09 -9.22 -26.85
CA SER A 297 9.32 -8.99 -25.42
C SER A 297 8.02 -9.04 -24.61
N MET A 298 6.92 -8.49 -25.12
CA MET A 298 5.62 -8.56 -24.45
C MET A 298 5.06 -9.98 -24.44
N GLU A 299 5.19 -10.72 -25.55
CA GLU A 299 4.82 -12.14 -25.63
C GLU A 299 5.60 -12.99 -24.64
N LEU A 300 6.92 -12.77 -24.52
CA LEU A 300 7.76 -13.45 -23.53
C LEU A 300 7.36 -13.11 -22.09
N ALA A 301 7.05 -11.84 -21.81
CA ALA A 301 6.56 -11.42 -20.50
C ALA A 301 5.23 -12.11 -20.15
N GLN A 302 4.30 -12.20 -21.10
CA GLN A 302 3.04 -12.93 -20.94
C GLN A 302 3.28 -14.42 -20.69
N TRP A 303 4.16 -15.05 -21.47
CA TRP A 303 4.49 -16.47 -21.31
C TRP A 303 5.14 -16.76 -19.95
N LEU A 304 5.99 -15.87 -19.45
CA LEU A 304 6.55 -15.95 -18.11
C LEU A 304 5.46 -15.85 -17.03
N ALA A 305 4.52 -14.91 -17.16
CA ALA A 305 3.39 -14.78 -16.25
C ALA A 305 2.52 -16.04 -16.22
N ASP A 306 2.20 -16.60 -17.39
CA ASP A 306 1.44 -17.85 -17.51
C ASP A 306 2.19 -19.05 -16.90
N THR A 307 3.51 -19.13 -17.12
CA THR A 307 4.36 -20.18 -16.56
C THR A 307 4.44 -20.09 -15.04
N VAL A 308 4.59 -18.89 -14.49
CA VAL A 308 4.57 -18.64 -13.04
C VAL A 308 3.20 -19.00 -12.46
N GLY A 309 2.11 -18.56 -13.09
CA GLY A 309 0.76 -18.91 -12.67
C GLY A 309 0.50 -20.43 -12.68
N SER A 310 0.97 -21.12 -13.71
CA SER A 310 0.89 -22.59 -13.81
C SER A 310 1.71 -23.29 -12.71
N ARG A 311 2.94 -22.83 -12.46
CA ARG A 311 3.80 -23.33 -11.38
C ARG A 311 3.12 -23.18 -10.03
N ASP A 312 2.56 -22.00 -9.74
CA ASP A 312 1.92 -21.72 -8.46
C ASP A 312 0.65 -22.54 -8.27
N GLN A 313 -0.12 -22.76 -9.35
CA GLN A 313 -1.26 -23.69 -9.35
C GLN A 313 -0.84 -25.13 -9.05
N VAL A 314 0.28 -25.60 -9.62
CA VAL A 314 0.83 -26.95 -9.35
C VAL A 314 1.32 -27.05 -7.90
N LEU A 315 1.98 -26.02 -7.38
CA LEU A 315 2.42 -25.98 -5.97
C LEU A 315 1.23 -26.04 -5.03
N LEU A 316 0.17 -25.28 -5.28
CA LEU A 316 -1.06 -25.29 -4.48
C LEU A 316 -1.75 -26.66 -4.52
N SER A 317 -1.84 -27.27 -5.72
CA SER A 317 -2.35 -28.64 -5.88
C SER A 317 -1.53 -29.66 -5.09
N THR A 318 -0.20 -29.55 -5.12
CA THR A 318 0.71 -30.44 -4.38
C THR A 318 0.53 -30.29 -2.87
N GLN A 319 0.43 -29.05 -2.36
CA GLN A 319 0.17 -28.78 -0.95
C GLN A 319 -1.20 -29.30 -0.50
N LEU A 320 -2.23 -29.18 -1.34
CA LEU A 320 -3.55 -29.74 -1.09
C LEU A 320 -3.50 -31.27 -0.99
N LEU A 321 -2.83 -31.94 -1.94
CA LEU A 321 -2.62 -33.39 -1.92
C LEU A 321 -1.86 -33.84 -0.68
N GLN A 322 -0.79 -33.12 -0.31
CA GLN A 322 -0.03 -33.42 0.90
C GLN A 322 -0.86 -33.26 2.17
N SER A 323 -1.73 -32.25 2.21
CA SER A 323 -2.69 -32.07 3.30
C SER A 323 -3.71 -33.22 3.38
N CYS A 324 -4.20 -33.70 2.23
CA CYS A 324 -5.09 -34.86 2.16
C CYS A 324 -4.41 -36.16 2.61
N LEU A 325 -3.15 -36.35 2.24
CA LEU A 325 -2.33 -37.48 2.69
C LEU A 325 -2.16 -37.46 4.22
N ASN A 326 -1.86 -36.29 4.78
CA ASN A 326 -1.65 -36.14 6.22
C ASN A 326 -2.94 -36.31 7.04
N SER A 327 -4.09 -35.89 6.51
CA SER A 327 -5.39 -36.07 7.18
C SER A 327 -6.01 -37.46 6.96
N GLY A 328 -5.57 -38.19 5.93
CA GLY A 328 -6.22 -39.42 5.47
C GLY A 328 -7.60 -39.20 4.84
N VAL A 329 -7.99 -37.93 4.60
CA VAL A 329 -9.32 -37.54 4.11
C VAL A 329 -9.15 -36.60 2.93
N CYS A 330 -9.86 -36.87 1.83
CA CYS A 330 -9.78 -36.07 0.61
C CYS A 330 -10.28 -34.63 0.85
N ALA A 331 -9.79 -33.64 0.09
CA ALA A 331 -10.20 -32.25 0.24
C ALA A 331 -11.73 -32.05 0.11
N LEU A 332 -12.38 -32.82 -0.77
CA LEU A 332 -13.85 -32.83 -0.94
C LEU A 332 -14.60 -33.53 0.21
N CYS A 333 -13.91 -34.37 0.96
CA CYS A 333 -14.45 -35.19 2.05
C CYS A 333 -14.29 -34.50 3.41
N ARG A 334 -13.53 -33.41 3.49
CA ARG A 334 -13.32 -32.66 4.72
C ARG A 334 -14.65 -31.99 5.10
N PRO A 335 -15.24 -32.29 6.27
CA PRO A 335 -16.47 -31.62 6.70
C PRO A 335 -16.17 -30.12 6.79
N SER A 336 -16.95 -29.32 6.08
CA SER A 336 -16.95 -27.86 6.17
C SER A 336 -17.40 -27.49 7.58
N SER A 337 -16.45 -27.37 8.51
CA SER A 337 -16.70 -26.82 9.85
C SER A 337 -16.87 -25.32 9.78
#